data_AF-A0A963KWG5-F1
#
_entry.id   AF-A0A963KWG5-F1
#
_cell.length_a   1.000
_cell.length_b   1.000
_cell.length_c   1.000
_cell.angle_alpha   90.00
_cell.angle_beta   90.00
_cell.angle_gamma   90.00
#
_symmetry.space_group_name_H-M   'P 1'
#
loop_
_entity.id
_entity.type
_entity.pdbx_description
1 polymer ?
#
loop_
_entity_poly.entity_id
_entity_poly.type
_entity_poly.pdbx_seq_one_letter_code
_entity_poly.pdbx_strand_id
1 'polypeptide(L)'
;MLLFAKPAPRAGQIVLVSRNARQPWSEELNQTVRSIAAEVLQSDSPPAIMKVGDAFHSAGTVAGESETQIFLKTYSQAAISLSVIRRPGQTPRWGVSLGEIVDEAAAPPQRNTLLWYRLACSLPPRLPAEALQYLSLYDAQAAQRDYTLIMESLGSCGRTL
;
A
#
# COMPACT_ATOMS: atom_id res chain seq x y z
N MET A 1 -23.38 17.39 -2.90
CA MET A 1 -23.32 15.91 -2.90
C MET A 1 -22.28 15.47 -3.92
N LEU A 2 -21.57 14.37 -3.67
CA LEU A 2 -20.66 13.74 -4.65
C LEU A 2 -21.18 12.34 -5.03
N LEU A 3 -21.09 12.00 -6.32
CA LEU A 3 -21.53 10.73 -6.88
C LEU A 3 -20.38 10.07 -7.62
N PHE A 4 -20.08 8.81 -7.29
CA PHE A 4 -19.17 7.96 -8.05
C PHE A 4 -19.99 7.01 -8.92
N ALA A 5 -19.96 7.21 -10.23
CA ALA A 5 -20.82 6.47 -11.14
C ALA A 5 -20.09 6.15 -12.45
N LYS A 6 -20.63 5.15 -13.14
CA LYS A 6 -20.26 4.79 -14.51
C LYS A 6 -21.45 5.01 -15.45
N PRO A 7 -21.21 5.13 -16.77
CA PRO A 7 -22.29 5.22 -17.75
C PRO A 7 -23.24 4.01 -17.64
N ALA A 8 -24.55 4.26 -17.78
CA ALA A 8 -25.55 3.20 -17.91
C ALA A 8 -25.80 2.86 -19.39
N PRO A 9 -26.35 1.67 -19.70
CA PRO A 9 -26.73 1.32 -21.08
C PRO A 9 -27.76 2.27 -21.71
N ARG A 10 -28.61 2.90 -20.89
CA ARG A 10 -29.64 3.84 -21.35
C ARG A 10 -29.13 5.28 -21.25
N ALA A 11 -29.26 6.03 -22.35
CA ALA A 11 -28.90 7.46 -22.38
C ALA A 11 -29.65 8.24 -21.29
N GLY A 12 -28.94 9.16 -20.62
CA GLY A 12 -29.47 9.95 -19.51
C GLY A 12 -29.49 9.23 -18.16
N GLN A 13 -28.97 8.00 -18.07
CA GLN A 13 -28.85 7.26 -16.82
C GLN A 13 -27.40 7.00 -16.44
N ILE A 14 -27.17 6.85 -15.14
CA ILE A 14 -25.88 6.47 -14.55
C ILE A 14 -26.09 5.30 -13.59
N VAL A 15 -25.05 4.49 -13.41
CA VAL A 15 -25.04 3.42 -12.41
C VAL A 15 -24.00 3.76 -11.36
N LEU A 16 -24.42 3.79 -10.10
CA LEU A 16 -23.50 3.96 -8.97
C LEU A 16 -22.50 2.80 -8.91
N VAL A 17 -21.23 3.10 -8.65
CA VAL A 17 -20.18 2.06 -8.60
C VAL A 17 -20.29 1.15 -7.38
N SER A 18 -21.00 1.60 -6.33
CA SER A 18 -21.30 0.83 -5.12
C SER A 18 -22.50 1.43 -4.37
N ARG A 19 -22.98 0.75 -3.33
CA ARG A 19 -24.03 1.28 -2.43
C ARG A 19 -23.61 2.56 -1.70
N ASN A 20 -22.31 2.71 -1.44
CA ASN A 20 -21.72 3.84 -0.73
C ASN A 20 -21.18 4.91 -1.69
N ALA A 21 -21.51 4.84 -2.99
CA ALA A 21 -20.99 5.75 -4.01
C ALA A 21 -21.65 7.15 -4.00
N ARG A 22 -22.67 7.35 -3.16
CA ARG A 22 -23.25 8.66 -2.90
C ARG A 22 -22.70 9.17 -1.57
N GLN A 23 -21.93 10.24 -1.61
CA GLN A 23 -21.31 10.84 -0.45
C GLN A 23 -21.86 12.25 -0.19
N PRO A 24 -22.12 12.63 1.07
CA PRO A 24 -22.29 14.03 1.43
C PRO A 24 -21.09 14.83 0.91
N TRP A 25 -21.35 16.00 0.35
CA TRP A 25 -20.24 16.83 -0.12
C TRP A 25 -19.65 17.59 1.06
N SER A 26 -18.32 17.65 1.10
CA SER A 26 -17.54 18.60 1.90
C SER A 26 -16.38 19.09 1.04
N GLU A 27 -15.76 20.19 1.45
CA GLU A 27 -14.61 20.75 0.73
C GLU A 27 -13.41 19.78 0.78
N GLU A 28 -13.18 19.16 1.94
CA GLU A 28 -12.09 18.21 2.18
C GLU A 28 -12.25 16.96 1.30
N LEU A 29 -13.48 16.43 1.18
CA LEU A 29 -13.75 15.28 0.32
C LEU A 29 -13.59 15.65 -1.16
N ASN A 30 -14.06 16.83 -1.57
CA ASN A 30 -13.90 17.31 -2.94
C ASN A 30 -12.41 17.46 -3.32
N GLN A 31 -11.59 18.02 -2.44
CA GLN A 31 -10.14 18.12 -2.64
C GLN A 31 -9.47 16.75 -2.74
N THR A 32 -9.82 15.84 -1.82
CA THR A 32 -9.30 14.46 -1.83
C THR A 32 -9.64 13.75 -3.14
N VAL A 33 -10.89 13.83 -3.59
CA VAL A 33 -11.34 13.21 -4.85
C VAL A 33 -10.59 13.79 -6.04
N ARG A 34 -10.39 15.11 -6.10
CA ARG A 34 -9.66 15.77 -7.19
C ARG A 34 -8.19 15.36 -7.22
N SER A 35 -7.53 15.31 -6.06
CA SER A 35 -6.14 14.86 -5.94
C SER A 35 -5.98 13.43 -6.45
N ILE A 36 -6.80 12.51 -5.94
CA ILE A 36 -6.75 11.10 -6.33
C ILE A 36 -7.08 10.93 -7.81
N ALA A 37 -8.08 11.64 -8.32
CA ALA A 37 -8.43 11.58 -9.75
C ALA A 37 -7.27 12.07 -10.63
N ALA A 38 -6.53 13.10 -10.20
CA ALA A 38 -5.34 13.55 -10.90
C ALA A 38 -4.24 12.48 -10.89
N GLU A 39 -3.94 11.87 -9.74
CA GLU A 39 -2.96 10.76 -9.61
C GLU A 39 -3.34 9.53 -10.46
N VAL A 40 -4.63 9.24 -10.65
CA VAL A 40 -5.09 8.14 -11.51
C VAL A 40 -4.81 8.41 -12.98
N LEU A 41 -4.81 9.67 -13.41
CA LEU A 41 -4.62 10.05 -14.81
C LEU A 41 -3.15 10.22 -15.20
N GLN A 42 -2.23 10.20 -14.23
CA GLN A 42 -0.80 10.29 -14.49
C GLN A 42 -0.26 9.00 -15.14
N SER A 43 0.73 9.14 -16.02
CA SER A 43 1.36 8.02 -16.72
C SER A 43 2.09 7.05 -15.79
N ASP A 44 2.59 7.56 -14.68
CA ASP A 44 3.31 6.86 -13.60
C ASP A 44 2.39 6.56 -12.40
N SER A 45 1.08 6.49 -12.63
CA SER A 45 0.10 6.20 -11.58
C SER A 45 0.46 4.92 -10.81
N PRO A 46 0.57 4.97 -9.47
CA PRO A 46 0.95 3.82 -8.65
C PRO A 46 0.07 2.62 -8.95
N PRO A 47 0.57 1.41 -9.27
CA PRO A 47 -0.23 0.32 -9.82
C PRO A 47 -1.11 -0.40 -8.78
N ALA A 48 -2.17 -1.07 -9.25
CA ALA A 48 -3.21 -1.61 -8.37
C ALA A 48 -2.69 -2.90 -7.72
N ILE A 49 -2.68 -2.95 -6.39
CA ILE A 49 -2.15 -4.09 -5.64
C ILE A 49 -3.18 -5.23 -5.69
N MET A 50 -2.73 -6.39 -6.16
CA MET A 50 -3.52 -7.62 -6.21
C MET A 50 -3.35 -8.42 -4.91
N LYS A 51 -2.10 -8.64 -4.48
CA LYS A 51 -1.78 -9.38 -3.25
C LYS A 51 -0.34 -9.17 -2.82
N VAL A 52 -0.02 -9.61 -1.60
CA VAL A 52 1.38 -9.79 -1.18
C VAL A 52 2.01 -10.94 -1.97
N GLY A 53 3.25 -10.73 -2.41
CA GLY A 53 4.14 -11.73 -3.03
C GLY A 53 5.03 -12.37 -1.97
N ASP A 54 6.34 -12.35 -2.21
CA ASP A 54 7.34 -12.96 -1.33
C ASP A 54 7.96 -11.93 -0.39
N ALA A 55 8.42 -12.38 0.78
CA ALA A 55 9.17 -11.58 1.74
C ALA A 55 10.58 -12.12 1.92
N PHE A 56 11.52 -11.20 2.10
CA PHE A 56 12.93 -11.47 2.36
C PHE A 56 13.33 -10.73 3.63
N HIS A 57 14.23 -11.35 4.40
CA HIS A 57 14.81 -10.75 5.58
C HIS A 57 16.29 -11.10 5.63
N SER A 58 17.11 -10.11 5.95
CA SER A 58 18.54 -10.29 6.13
C SER A 58 19.04 -9.50 7.33
N ALA A 59 19.84 -10.15 8.16
CA ALA A 59 20.64 -9.45 9.18
C ALA A 59 21.71 -8.60 8.50
N GLY A 60 21.93 -7.40 9.06
CA GLY A 60 23.00 -6.51 8.62
C GLY A 60 24.37 -6.93 9.16
N THR A 61 25.38 -6.13 8.87
CA THR A 61 26.76 -6.38 9.32
C THR A 61 26.97 -5.98 10.78
N VAL A 62 26.11 -5.10 11.31
CA VAL A 62 26.14 -4.68 12.71
C VAL A 62 25.09 -5.45 13.52
N ALA A 63 25.43 -5.85 14.74
CA ALA A 63 24.49 -6.53 15.63
C ALA A 63 23.23 -5.68 15.86
N GLY A 64 22.05 -6.23 15.53
CA GLY A 64 20.77 -5.54 15.61
C GLY A 64 20.38 -4.76 14.35
N GLU A 65 21.27 -4.68 13.36
CA GLU A 65 20.93 -4.19 12.02
C GLU A 65 20.18 -5.28 11.24
N SER A 66 19.15 -4.88 10.50
CA SER A 66 18.43 -5.79 9.60
C SER A 66 17.65 -5.03 8.54
N GLU A 67 17.35 -5.74 7.47
CA GLU A 67 16.47 -5.29 6.40
C GLU A 67 15.41 -6.36 6.12
N THR A 68 14.16 -5.93 6.02
CA THR A 68 13.04 -6.73 5.52
C THR A 68 12.53 -6.12 4.23
N GLN A 69 12.38 -6.93 3.18
CA GLN A 69 11.79 -6.52 1.91
C GLN A 69 10.55 -7.38 1.61
N ILE A 70 9.45 -6.74 1.22
CA ILE A 70 8.17 -7.42 0.93
C ILE A 70 7.72 -7.00 -0.45
N PHE A 71 7.65 -7.95 -1.37
CA PHE A 71 7.23 -7.70 -2.75
C PHE A 71 5.72 -7.81 -2.86
N LEU A 72 5.11 -6.90 -3.64
CA LEU A 72 3.68 -6.89 -3.89
C LEU A 72 3.42 -7.26 -5.36
N LYS A 73 2.43 -8.12 -5.57
CA LYS A 73 1.94 -8.44 -6.91
C LYS A 73 0.87 -7.44 -7.30
N THR A 74 1.01 -6.85 -8.48
CA THR A 74 0.09 -5.85 -9.02
C THR A 74 -0.65 -6.38 -10.24
N TYR A 75 -1.80 -5.79 -10.56
CA TYR A 75 -2.58 -6.19 -11.75
C TYR A 75 -1.87 -5.85 -13.07
N SER A 76 -1.05 -4.81 -13.08
CA SER A 76 -0.25 -4.41 -14.24
C SER A 76 1.11 -5.10 -14.31
N GLN A 77 1.41 -6.02 -13.39
CA GLN A 77 2.71 -6.70 -13.25
C GLN A 77 3.90 -5.78 -12.93
N ALA A 78 3.66 -4.50 -12.67
CA ALA A 78 4.67 -3.57 -12.21
C ALA A 78 5.17 -3.94 -10.80
N ALA A 79 6.47 -3.82 -10.57
CA ALA A 79 7.10 -4.11 -9.30
C ALA A 79 6.76 -3.02 -8.27
N ILE A 80 6.29 -3.46 -7.09
CA ILE A 80 6.22 -2.63 -5.88
C ILE A 80 6.87 -3.43 -4.76
N SER A 81 7.73 -2.79 -3.98
CA SER A 81 8.29 -3.37 -2.77
C SER A 81 8.09 -2.44 -1.58
N LEU A 82 7.94 -3.06 -0.41
CA LEU A 82 7.98 -2.40 0.89
C LEU A 82 9.30 -2.80 1.54
N SER A 83 10.01 -1.83 2.11
CA SER A 83 11.25 -2.10 2.84
C SER A 83 11.16 -1.59 4.27
N VAL A 84 11.76 -2.32 5.20
CA VAL A 84 11.97 -1.90 6.60
C VAL A 84 13.44 -2.05 6.92
N ILE A 85 14.08 -0.96 7.32
CA ILE A 85 15.48 -0.91 7.74
C ILE A 85 15.52 -0.64 9.23
N ARG A 86 16.20 -1.51 9.97
CA ARG A 86 16.50 -1.34 11.40
C ARG A 86 17.98 -1.13 11.57
N ARG A 87 18.35 -0.08 12.30
CA ARG A 87 19.73 0.21 12.70
C ARG A 87 19.81 0.35 14.22
N PRO A 88 20.88 -0.14 14.87
CA PRO A 88 21.04 0.00 16.32
C PRO A 88 20.97 1.46 16.78
N GLY A 89 20.23 1.72 17.86
CA GLY A 89 20.05 3.07 18.42
C GLY A 89 19.16 4.00 17.59
N GLN A 90 18.57 3.52 16.48
CA GLN A 90 17.65 4.30 15.65
C GLN A 90 16.24 3.71 15.66
N THR A 91 15.25 4.56 15.41
CA THR A 91 13.90 4.09 15.14
C THR A 91 13.87 3.34 13.80
N PRO A 92 13.12 2.23 13.70
CA PRO A 92 12.94 1.55 12.43
C PRO A 92 12.38 2.49 11.36
N ARG A 93 12.93 2.44 10.16
CA ARG A 93 12.47 3.23 9.01
C ARG A 93 11.86 2.29 8.00
N TRP A 94 10.76 2.68 7.38
CA TRP A 94 10.15 1.90 6.31
C TRP A 94 9.74 2.80 5.15
N GLY A 95 9.60 2.22 3.98
CA GLY A 95 9.17 2.93 2.78
C GLY A 95 8.58 2.01 1.72
N VAL A 96 8.09 2.63 0.65
CA VAL A 96 7.60 1.95 -0.56
C VAL A 96 8.41 2.41 -1.77
N SER A 97 8.81 1.45 -2.60
CA SER A 97 9.45 1.71 -3.90
C SER A 97 8.49 1.31 -5.03
N LEU A 98 8.37 2.18 -6.03
CA LEU A 98 7.61 1.94 -7.25
C LEU A 98 8.61 1.68 -8.39
N GLY A 99 8.65 0.45 -8.91
CA GLY A 99 9.62 0.05 -9.94
C GLY A 99 10.68 -0.95 -9.42
N GLU A 100 11.66 -1.24 -10.28
CA GLU A 100 12.70 -2.25 -10.00
C GLU A 100 13.84 -1.74 -9.11
N ILE A 101 14.03 -0.42 -9.03
CA ILE A 101 15.10 0.18 -8.24
C ILE A 101 14.59 0.40 -6.82
N VAL A 102 15.23 -0.26 -5.85
CA VAL A 102 15.05 0.01 -4.42
C VAL A 102 15.56 1.42 -4.16
N ASP A 103 14.67 2.34 -3.80
CA ASP A 103 15.02 3.72 -3.51
C ASP A 103 15.44 3.86 -2.04
N GLU A 104 16.66 4.33 -1.76
CA GLU A 104 17.09 4.68 -0.40
C GLU A 104 16.28 5.85 0.19
N ALA A 105 15.60 6.64 -0.67
CA ALA A 105 14.65 7.67 -0.28
C ALA A 105 13.22 7.14 -0.10
N ALA A 106 13.00 5.82 -0.17
CA ALA A 106 11.69 5.21 0.05
C ALA A 106 11.13 5.66 1.41
N ALA A 107 10.02 6.38 1.34
CA ALA A 107 9.30 6.89 2.50
C ALA A 107 7.90 6.27 2.54
N PRO A 108 7.24 6.26 3.71
CA PRO A 108 5.83 5.91 3.78
C PRO A 108 5.02 6.82 2.87
N PRO A 109 4.01 6.31 2.15
CA PRO A 109 3.14 7.16 1.34
C PRO A 109 2.37 8.12 2.23
N GLN A 110 2.19 9.36 1.77
CA GLN A 110 1.38 10.33 2.50
C GLN A 110 -0.08 9.85 2.58
N ARG A 111 -0.72 10.03 3.74
CA ARG A 111 -2.14 9.69 3.91
C ARG A 111 -2.99 10.40 2.87
N ASN A 112 -4.08 9.75 2.47
CA ASN A 112 -5.05 10.24 1.48
C ASN A 112 -4.50 10.40 0.04
N THR A 113 -3.32 9.86 -0.27
CA THR A 113 -2.84 9.70 -1.66
C THR A 113 -3.31 8.39 -2.27
N LEU A 114 -3.27 8.28 -3.61
CA LEU A 114 -3.65 7.05 -4.31
C LEU A 114 -2.80 5.87 -3.89
N LEU A 115 -1.48 6.05 -3.74
CA LEU A 115 -0.57 4.98 -3.27
C LEU A 115 -0.94 4.52 -1.86
N TRP A 116 -1.21 5.46 -0.95
CA TRP A 116 -1.65 5.12 0.41
C TRP A 116 -2.95 4.31 0.40
N TYR A 117 -3.96 4.73 -0.38
CA TYR A 117 -5.21 3.96 -0.49
C TYR A 117 -4.98 2.56 -1.06
N ARG A 118 -4.14 2.42 -2.10
CA ARG A 118 -3.84 1.11 -2.70
C ARG A 118 -3.18 0.17 -1.70
N LEU A 119 -2.30 0.68 -0.83
CA LEU A 119 -1.68 -0.11 0.23
C LEU A 119 -2.66 -0.41 1.37
N ALA A 120 -3.18 0.63 2.03
CA ALA A 120 -4.02 0.48 3.23
C ALA A 120 -5.32 -0.30 2.97
N CYS A 121 -5.87 -0.26 1.74
CA CYS A 121 -7.11 -0.98 1.40
C CYS A 121 -6.90 -2.42 0.95
N SER A 122 -5.71 -2.77 0.44
CA SER A 122 -5.51 -4.04 -0.28
C SER A 122 -4.59 -5.00 0.48
N LEU A 123 -3.78 -4.48 1.40
CA LEU A 123 -2.88 -5.31 2.19
C LEU A 123 -3.64 -6.09 3.27
N PRO A 124 -3.35 -7.40 3.46
CA PRO A 124 -3.93 -8.18 4.53
C PRO A 124 -3.46 -7.68 5.90
N PRO A 125 -4.21 -7.91 6.99
CA PRO A 125 -3.84 -7.44 8.33
C PRO A 125 -2.58 -8.12 8.89
N ARG A 126 -2.15 -9.25 8.32
CA ARG A 126 -0.92 -9.96 8.67
C ARG A 126 -0.24 -10.44 7.39
N LEU A 127 1.08 -10.55 7.43
CA LEU A 127 1.86 -11.09 6.32
C LEU A 127 1.47 -12.58 6.09
N PRO A 128 1.02 -12.96 4.88
CA PRO A 128 0.56 -14.33 4.61
C PRO A 128 1.67 -15.37 4.78
N ALA A 129 1.30 -16.60 5.12
CA ALA A 129 2.27 -17.69 5.31
C ALA A 129 3.04 -18.01 4.02
N GLU A 130 2.38 -17.87 2.87
CA GLU A 130 2.97 -18.08 1.55
C GLU A 130 4.12 -17.11 1.27
N ALA A 131 4.06 -15.88 1.82
CA ALA A 131 5.13 -14.90 1.67
C ALA A 131 6.40 -15.26 2.46
N LEU A 132 6.28 -16.15 3.46
CA LEU A 132 7.34 -16.52 4.40
C LEU A 132 7.97 -17.87 4.10
N GLN A 133 7.48 -18.59 3.09
CA GLN A 133 7.78 -20.00 2.85
C GLN A 133 9.29 -20.31 2.67
N TYR A 134 10.08 -19.30 2.28
CA TYR A 134 11.53 -19.42 2.05
C TYR A 134 12.39 -18.88 3.20
N LEU A 135 11.78 -18.36 4.27
CA LEU A 135 12.48 -17.79 5.41
C LEU A 135 12.70 -18.83 6.51
N SER A 136 13.80 -18.68 7.26
CA SER A 136 13.96 -19.41 8.52
C SER A 136 12.89 -18.96 9.52
N LEU A 137 12.64 -19.76 10.57
CA LEU A 137 11.66 -19.39 11.59
C LEU A 137 11.98 -18.05 12.27
N TYR A 138 13.26 -17.75 12.48
CA TYR A 138 13.70 -16.50 13.08
C TYR A 138 13.44 -15.31 12.16
N ASP A 139 13.80 -15.46 10.88
CA ASP A 139 13.64 -14.44 9.86
C ASP A 139 12.16 -14.17 9.56
N ALA A 140 11.33 -15.21 9.54
CA ALA A 140 9.89 -15.09 9.37
C ALA A 140 9.26 -14.30 10.52
N GLN A 141 9.67 -14.55 11.76
CA GLN A 141 9.20 -13.77 12.91
C GLN A 141 9.64 -12.30 12.82
N ALA A 142 10.85 -12.03 12.32
CA ALA A 142 11.34 -10.67 12.11
C ALA A 142 10.53 -9.95 11.03
N ALA A 143 10.32 -10.58 9.87
CA ALA A 143 9.49 -10.06 8.80
C ALA A 143 8.05 -9.78 9.25
N GLN A 144 7.48 -10.64 10.12
CA GLN A 144 6.16 -10.41 10.72
C GLN A 144 6.10 -9.13 11.55
N ARG A 145 7.09 -8.89 12.42
CA ARG A 145 7.17 -7.68 13.25
C ARG A 145 7.32 -6.42 12.39
N ASP A 146 8.09 -6.52 11.32
CA ASP A 146 8.30 -5.42 10.38
C ASP A 146 7.06 -5.12 9.56
N TYR A 147 6.31 -6.14 9.16
CA TYR A 147 5.02 -5.95 8.53
C TYR A 147 4.00 -5.29 9.48
N THR A 148 3.99 -5.67 10.76
CA THR A 148 3.12 -5.02 11.76
C THR A 148 3.43 -3.52 11.86
N LEU A 149 4.70 -3.13 11.89
CA LEU A 149 5.10 -1.71 11.87
C LEU A 149 4.53 -0.97 10.66
N ILE A 150 4.59 -1.57 9.47
CA ILE A 150 4.01 -0.98 8.25
C ILE A 150 2.50 -0.79 8.40
N MET A 151 1.79 -1.82 8.87
CA MET A 151 0.33 -1.77 9.02
C MET A 151 -0.11 -0.73 10.07
N GLU A 152 0.63 -0.61 11.17
CA GLU A 152 0.41 0.42 12.19
C GLU A 152 0.61 1.83 11.62
N SER A 153 1.66 2.02 10.81
CA SER A 153 1.96 3.29 10.17
C SER A 153 0.91 3.69 9.12
N LEU A 154 0.49 2.75 8.26
CA LEU A 154 -0.57 2.95 7.28
C LEU A 154 -1.92 3.25 7.96
N GLY A 155 -2.23 2.53 9.04
CA GLY A 155 -3.51 2.61 9.74
C GLY A 155 -4.69 2.08 8.92
N SER A 156 -5.91 2.31 9.41
CA SER A 156 -7.13 1.89 8.71
C SER A 156 -7.35 2.70 7.43
N CYS A 157 -7.77 2.03 6.37
CA CYS A 157 -8.19 2.67 5.13
C CYS A 157 -9.60 3.27 5.16
N GLY A 158 -10.34 3.06 6.26
CA GLY A 158 -11.68 3.63 6.42
C GLY A 158 -12.76 3.00 5.53
N ARG A 159 -12.50 1.85 4.89
CA ARG A 159 -13.54 1.11 4.16
C ARG A 159 -14.60 0.59 5.14
N THR A 160 -15.75 1.26 5.16
CA THR A 160 -16.98 0.75 5.77
C THR A 160 -17.77 -0.01 4.70
N LEU A 161 -18.28 -1.19 5.07
CA LEU A 161 -18.90 -2.20 4.17
C LEU A 161 -20.07 -1.66 3.33
#